data_AF-A0AAX1G0S7-F1
#
_entry.id   AF-A0AAX1G0S7-F1
#
_cell.length_a   1.000
_cell.length_b   1.000
_cell.length_c   1.000
_cell.angle_alpha   90.00
_cell.angle_beta   90.00
_cell.angle_gamma   90.00
#
_symmetry.space_group_name_H-M   'P 1'
#
loop_
_entity.id
_entity.type
_entity.pdbx_description
1 polymer ?
#
loop_
_entity_poly.entity_id
_entity_poly.type
_entity_poly.pdbx_seq_one_letter_code
_entity_poly.pdbx_strand_id
1 'polypeptide(L)'
;MKPHWIMVPITMMLINGCVSQDYLDHKANADGIQDTMEQARADNTAALGNVQYLTKPPALPVPIKNDASPAWLQQEVRLKTEHLPLSMVLSMLLEGSDVDVSFDPDVNPNTPISVNMRAKRKSILNLISSLTHYGLTPGQNSLTVGYYQTETFTLSLPSGTTAAQQGSQSEESSEDEGETSSTKVDGQYITTGYNEVEITQEVADAVSAVLVDEEAEADDELVGSVQVVPGLAAITVRTTPSRMAQARRVVETYQEELAKQVFLDIRVLEFRSNLGKDQGIDWNLVKDVGDGTLNFIIPGTSATSDLVSSSSGLAFQGMGKWDGTTAFIKALEQQGTVSTDTPIGLLTISSQPARISQTVKTPYLSDISTEVTDTTTSTSTTRGNVVEGIDMMVNTNVKDDFVWIRTAGKLTKIAGDSTEVIDDATLRFISTRSADLSFTNKLRYGQTVVIGSVKQQTQTANKSSSFGWDGLGSQVSGQETVETLILLTPRRVK
;
A
#
# COMPACT_ATOMS: atom_id res chain seq x y z
N MET A 1 -42.89 86.07 7.97
CA MET A 1 -42.78 85.12 6.84
C MET A 1 -41.81 84.03 7.25
N LYS A 2 -42.24 82.77 7.15
CA LYS A 2 -41.59 81.57 7.74
C LYS A 2 -40.38 81.10 6.90
N PRO A 3 -39.32 80.52 7.50
CA PRO A 3 -38.31 79.77 6.76
C PRO A 3 -38.76 78.31 6.59
N HIS A 4 -38.70 77.79 5.36
CA HIS A 4 -38.95 76.38 5.05
C HIS A 4 -37.65 75.58 5.15
N TRP A 5 -37.68 74.59 6.04
CA TRP A 5 -36.67 73.56 6.23
C TRP A 5 -36.92 72.45 5.20
N ILE A 6 -35.97 72.20 4.30
CA ILE A 6 -36.03 71.11 3.32
C ILE A 6 -35.44 69.86 3.97
N MET A 7 -36.32 68.93 4.34
CA MET A 7 -35.98 67.55 4.70
C MET A 7 -35.73 66.75 3.42
N VAL A 8 -34.52 66.20 3.28
CA VAL A 8 -34.18 65.18 2.29
C VAL A 8 -34.39 63.81 2.93
N PRO A 9 -35.26 62.91 2.40
CA PRO A 9 -35.31 61.54 2.87
C PRO A 9 -34.17 60.73 2.23
N ILE A 10 -33.29 60.22 3.09
CA ILE A 10 -32.28 59.21 2.75
C ILE A 10 -33.03 57.88 2.57
N THR A 11 -33.19 57.44 1.33
CA THR A 11 -33.74 56.12 0.99
C THR A 11 -32.66 55.07 1.24
N MET A 12 -32.81 54.34 2.35
CA MET A 12 -31.93 53.23 2.74
C MET A 12 -32.25 52.01 1.84
N MET A 13 -31.45 51.79 0.81
CA MET A 13 -31.50 50.57 -0.02
C MET A 13 -30.94 49.38 0.79
N LEU A 14 -31.85 48.56 1.32
CA LEU A 14 -31.54 47.23 1.86
C LEU A 14 -31.17 46.31 0.70
N ILE A 15 -29.89 46.01 0.53
CA ILE A 15 -29.39 44.98 -0.38
C ILE A 15 -29.67 43.63 0.29
N ASN A 16 -30.87 43.09 0.10
CA ASN A 16 -31.13 41.67 0.33
C ASN A 16 -30.47 40.92 -0.83
N GLY A 17 -29.38 40.20 -0.55
CA GLY A 17 -28.80 39.26 -1.49
C GLY A 17 -29.84 38.18 -1.81
N CYS A 18 -30.31 38.14 -3.05
CA CYS A 18 -31.17 37.07 -3.54
C CYS A 18 -30.38 35.76 -3.51
N VAL A 19 -30.63 34.91 -2.51
CA VAL A 19 -30.31 33.48 -2.59
C VAL A 19 -31.14 32.92 -3.74
N SER A 20 -30.52 32.21 -4.68
CA SER A 20 -31.26 31.64 -5.81
C SER A 20 -32.31 30.66 -5.28
N GLN A 21 -33.52 30.76 -5.82
CA GLN A 21 -34.62 29.85 -5.46
C GLN A 21 -34.21 28.38 -5.65
N ASP A 22 -33.40 28.12 -6.68
CA ASP A 22 -32.81 26.82 -7.00
C ASP A 22 -31.96 26.23 -5.85
N TYR A 23 -31.16 27.06 -5.16
CA TYR A 23 -30.37 26.62 -4.00
C TYR A 23 -31.27 26.23 -2.82
N LEU A 24 -32.33 27.00 -2.58
CA LEU A 24 -33.30 26.71 -1.51
C LEU A 24 -34.07 25.42 -1.82
N ASP A 25 -34.43 25.21 -3.09
CA ASP A 25 -35.16 24.03 -3.54
C ASP A 25 -34.26 22.76 -3.46
N HIS A 26 -32.99 22.86 -3.86
CA HIS A 26 -32.03 21.76 -3.71
C HIS A 26 -31.72 21.41 -2.24
N LYS A 27 -31.59 22.43 -1.38
CA LYS A 27 -31.39 22.21 0.06
C LYS A 27 -32.61 21.53 0.68
N ALA A 28 -33.82 22.01 0.38
CA ALA A 28 -35.06 21.41 0.87
C ALA A 28 -35.23 19.97 0.38
N ASN A 29 -34.82 19.67 -0.86
CA ASN A 29 -34.85 18.31 -1.39
C ASN A 29 -33.80 17.40 -0.70
N ALA A 30 -32.60 17.90 -0.44
CA ALA A 30 -31.58 17.15 0.30
C ALA A 30 -32.03 16.85 1.74
N ASP A 31 -32.59 17.84 2.43
CA ASP A 31 -33.17 17.67 3.77
C ASP A 31 -34.33 16.64 3.75
N GLY A 32 -35.20 16.69 2.73
CA GLY A 32 -36.28 15.71 2.55
C GLY A 32 -35.80 14.28 2.23
N ILE A 33 -34.70 14.14 1.48
CA ILE A 33 -34.04 12.84 1.25
C ILE A 33 -33.41 12.33 2.56
N GLN A 34 -32.86 13.21 3.37
CA GLN A 34 -32.28 12.84 4.66
C GLN A 34 -33.35 12.40 5.66
N ASP A 35 -34.49 13.10 5.73
CA ASP A 35 -35.63 12.72 6.54
C ASP A 35 -36.21 11.38 6.10
N THR A 36 -36.37 11.15 4.78
CA THR A 36 -36.85 9.86 4.26
C THR A 36 -35.85 8.72 4.51
N MET A 37 -34.54 8.98 4.47
CA MET A 37 -33.53 7.99 4.88
C MET A 37 -33.59 7.69 6.38
N GLU A 38 -33.81 8.69 7.23
CA GLU A 38 -33.95 8.50 8.68
C GLU A 38 -35.24 7.75 9.02
N GLN A 39 -36.36 8.06 8.35
CA GLN A 39 -37.62 7.34 8.49
C GLN A 39 -37.50 5.89 8.01
N ALA A 40 -36.88 5.66 6.85
CA ALA A 40 -36.62 4.31 6.35
C ALA A 40 -35.68 3.51 7.28
N ARG A 41 -34.73 4.18 7.95
CA ARG A 41 -33.85 3.57 8.96
C ARG A 41 -34.61 3.25 10.25
N ALA A 42 -35.54 4.11 10.67
CA ALA A 42 -36.41 3.90 11.83
C ALA A 42 -37.44 2.77 11.59
N ASP A 43 -38.01 2.70 10.39
CA ASP A 43 -39.00 1.69 10.03
C ASP A 43 -38.36 0.30 9.79
N ASN A 44 -37.10 0.26 9.33
CA ASN A 44 -36.33 -0.98 9.17
C ASN A 44 -35.48 -1.36 10.40
N THR A 45 -35.55 -0.61 11.51
CA THR A 45 -34.97 -1.02 12.80
C THR A 45 -35.95 -1.89 13.61
N ALA A 46 -36.68 -2.78 12.94
CA ALA A 46 -37.15 -3.99 13.60
C ALA A 46 -35.89 -4.76 14.04
N ALA A 47 -35.75 -4.99 15.34
CA ALA A 47 -34.65 -5.76 15.89
C ALA A 47 -34.53 -7.09 15.15
N LEU A 48 -33.51 -7.22 14.31
CA LEU A 48 -33.14 -8.46 13.64
C LEU A 48 -32.71 -9.45 14.73
N GLY A 49 -33.68 -10.15 15.34
CA GLY A 49 -33.47 -11.16 16.38
C GLY A 49 -32.64 -12.37 15.93
N ASN A 50 -32.16 -12.36 14.69
CA ASN A 50 -31.46 -13.46 14.04
C ASN A 50 -29.98 -13.12 13.74
N VAL A 51 -29.51 -11.91 14.08
CA VAL A 51 -28.10 -11.53 13.91
C VAL A 51 -27.42 -11.60 15.28
N GLN A 52 -26.87 -12.77 15.61
CA GLN A 52 -25.87 -12.85 16.67
C GLN A 52 -24.57 -12.27 16.12
N TYR A 53 -24.19 -11.08 16.61
CA TYR A 53 -22.82 -10.60 16.49
C TYR A 53 -21.94 -11.51 17.34
N LEU A 54 -21.33 -12.50 16.70
CA LEU A 54 -20.21 -13.21 17.31
C LEU A 54 -19.00 -12.28 17.22
N THR A 55 -18.90 -11.30 18.11
CA THR A 55 -17.66 -10.58 18.39
C THR A 55 -16.71 -11.54 19.12
N LYS A 56 -16.23 -12.55 18.40
CA LYS A 56 -14.93 -13.10 18.74
C LYS A 56 -13.93 -12.00 18.38
N PRO A 57 -13.08 -11.52 19.30
CA PRO A 57 -11.92 -10.74 18.88
C PRO A 57 -11.23 -11.52 17.75
N PRO A 58 -10.67 -10.85 16.72
CA PRO A 58 -9.93 -11.54 15.68
C PRO A 58 -9.03 -12.53 16.39
N ALA A 59 -9.21 -13.82 16.09
CA ALA A 59 -8.29 -14.81 16.57
C ALA A 59 -6.95 -14.32 16.02
N LEU A 60 -6.09 -13.85 16.91
CA LEU A 60 -4.68 -13.83 16.64
C LEU A 60 -4.33 -15.30 16.75
N PRO A 61 -4.22 -16.09 15.66
CA PRO A 61 -3.48 -17.31 15.76
C PRO A 61 -2.07 -16.85 16.10
N VAL A 62 -1.78 -16.68 17.39
CA VAL A 62 -0.41 -16.84 17.84
C VAL A 62 -0.17 -18.29 17.48
N PRO A 63 0.64 -18.60 16.45
CA PRO A 63 0.97 -19.98 16.18
C PRO A 63 1.43 -20.53 17.51
N ILE A 64 0.77 -21.59 17.98
CA ILE A 64 1.22 -22.27 19.18
C ILE A 64 2.64 -22.71 18.81
N LYS A 65 3.64 -21.96 19.29
CA LYS A 65 5.03 -22.38 19.26
C LYS A 65 5.08 -23.56 20.22
N ASN A 66 4.58 -24.71 19.76
CA ASN A 66 4.86 -25.98 20.40
C ASN A 66 6.37 -26.07 20.36
N ASP A 67 7.01 -25.95 21.52
CA ASP A 67 8.40 -26.34 21.66
C ASP A 67 8.43 -27.84 21.38
N ALA A 68 8.61 -28.19 20.10
CA ALA A 68 8.67 -29.56 19.61
C ALA A 68 9.95 -30.27 20.08
N SER A 69 10.74 -29.63 20.95
CA SER A 69 11.89 -30.24 21.60
C SER A 69 11.45 -31.49 22.38
N PRO A 70 12.05 -32.65 22.11
CA PRO A 70 11.79 -33.87 22.87
C PRO A 70 11.95 -33.66 24.38
N ALA A 71 11.05 -34.24 25.18
CA ALA A 71 11.04 -34.08 26.64
C ALA A 71 12.36 -34.52 27.31
N TRP A 72 13.06 -35.49 26.71
CA TRP A 72 14.35 -36.00 27.21
C TRP A 72 15.45 -34.93 27.21
N LEU A 73 15.37 -33.90 26.36
CA LEU A 73 16.34 -32.79 26.31
C LEU A 73 16.29 -31.90 27.56
N GLN A 74 15.14 -31.82 28.21
CA GLN A 74 14.90 -30.95 29.36
C GLN A 74 15.32 -31.61 30.69
N GLN A 75 15.63 -32.91 30.67
CA GLN A 75 16.06 -33.64 31.86
C GLN A 75 17.47 -33.21 32.27
N GLU A 76 17.63 -32.92 33.57
CA GLU A 76 18.93 -32.60 34.15
C GLU A 76 19.72 -33.85 34.45
N VAL A 77 20.98 -33.87 34.00
CA VAL A 77 21.92 -34.96 34.23
C VAL A 77 23.28 -34.40 34.61
N ARG A 78 24.08 -35.23 35.29
CA ARG A 78 25.47 -34.91 35.61
C ARG A 78 26.37 -35.78 34.74
N LEU A 79 27.19 -35.14 33.92
CA LEU A 79 28.17 -35.82 33.08
C LEU A 79 29.57 -35.41 33.54
N LYS A 80 30.40 -36.41 33.86
CA LYS A 80 31.81 -36.22 34.17
C LYS A 80 32.64 -37.23 33.36
N THR A 81 33.32 -36.73 32.35
CA THR A 81 34.16 -37.51 31.44
C THR A 81 35.48 -36.76 31.23
N GLU A 82 36.57 -37.53 31.11
CA GLU A 82 37.91 -37.00 30.80
C GLU A 82 38.49 -37.88 29.70
N HIS A 83 38.80 -37.28 28.55
CA HIS A 83 39.42 -37.94 27.39
C HIS A 83 38.69 -39.21 26.89
N LEU A 84 37.36 -39.24 26.96
CA LEU A 84 36.57 -40.38 26.49
C LEU A 84 36.10 -40.21 25.04
N PRO A 85 35.98 -41.30 24.26
CA PRO A 85 35.40 -41.29 22.92
C PRO A 85 33.99 -40.67 22.90
N LEU A 86 33.69 -39.86 21.89
CA LEU A 86 32.37 -39.25 21.69
C LEU A 86 31.23 -40.26 21.79
N SER A 87 31.37 -41.43 21.18
CA SER A 87 30.38 -42.51 21.24
C SER A 87 30.04 -42.94 22.67
N MET A 88 31.05 -43.05 23.53
CA MET A 88 30.89 -43.41 24.93
C MET A 88 30.34 -42.26 25.77
N VAL A 89 30.75 -41.03 25.47
CA VAL A 89 30.23 -39.83 26.14
C VAL A 89 28.72 -39.66 25.86
N LEU A 90 28.29 -39.88 24.62
CA LEU A 90 26.88 -39.79 24.24
C LEU A 90 26.05 -40.93 24.84
N SER A 91 26.57 -42.16 24.88
CA SER A 91 25.85 -43.27 25.52
C SER A 91 25.65 -43.04 27.03
N MET A 92 26.67 -42.51 27.72
CA MET A 92 26.53 -42.10 29.12
C MET A 92 25.54 -40.95 29.32
N LEU A 93 25.53 -39.97 28.42
CA LEU A 93 24.62 -38.82 28.50
C LEU A 93 23.15 -39.24 28.35
N LEU A 94 22.89 -40.23 27.50
CA LEU A 94 21.57 -40.75 27.16
C LEU A 94 21.14 -41.96 28.01
N GLU A 95 21.95 -42.36 28.99
CA GLU A 95 21.61 -43.44 29.90
C GLU A 95 20.25 -43.15 30.58
N GLY A 96 19.38 -44.17 30.62
CA GLY A 96 18.02 -44.04 31.14
C GLY A 96 17.03 -43.31 30.23
N SER A 97 17.37 -43.11 28.94
CA SER A 97 16.43 -42.67 27.91
C SER A 97 16.33 -43.70 26.77
N ASP A 98 15.16 -43.78 26.14
CA ASP A 98 14.91 -44.64 24.97
C ASP A 98 15.36 -43.94 23.66
N VAL A 99 16.58 -43.40 23.66
CA VAL A 99 17.13 -42.59 22.56
C VAL A 99 18.31 -43.33 21.93
N ASP A 100 18.17 -43.68 20.66
CA ASP A 100 19.24 -44.33 19.89
C ASP A 100 20.20 -43.30 19.26
N VAL A 101 21.51 -43.55 19.32
CA VAL A 101 22.52 -42.68 18.70
C VAL A 101 22.97 -43.23 17.36
N SER A 102 22.90 -42.41 16.31
CA SER A 102 23.43 -42.73 14.99
C SER A 102 24.54 -41.75 14.60
N PHE A 103 25.59 -42.25 13.96
CA PHE A 103 26.70 -41.43 13.45
C PHE A 103 26.70 -41.45 11.92
N ASP A 104 26.79 -40.28 11.32
CA ASP A 104 27.01 -40.17 9.88
C ASP A 104 28.42 -40.67 9.49
N PRO A 105 28.64 -41.11 8.24
CA PRO A 105 29.92 -41.65 7.81
C PRO A 105 31.12 -40.71 8.02
N ASP A 106 30.87 -39.40 7.96
CA ASP A 106 31.90 -38.36 8.04
C ASP A 106 32.24 -37.96 9.48
N VAL A 107 31.63 -38.62 10.48
CA VAL A 107 31.85 -38.36 11.89
C VAL A 107 32.80 -39.38 12.47
N ASN A 108 33.82 -38.91 13.21
CA ASN A 108 34.70 -39.79 13.97
C ASN A 108 34.11 -40.06 15.37
N PRO A 109 33.61 -41.27 15.67
CA PRO A 109 33.01 -41.57 16.97
C PRO A 109 34.04 -41.68 18.10
N ASN A 110 35.33 -41.72 17.76
CA ASN A 110 36.45 -41.83 18.71
C ASN A 110 37.07 -40.47 19.09
N THR A 111 36.49 -39.36 18.64
CA THR A 111 36.94 -38.02 19.03
C THR A 111 36.96 -37.89 20.56
N PRO A 112 38.11 -37.57 21.19
CA PRO A 112 38.23 -37.53 22.64
C PRO A 112 37.59 -36.25 23.19
N ILE A 113 36.71 -36.42 24.18
CA ILE A 113 35.94 -35.32 24.76
C ILE A 113 36.04 -35.37 26.28
N SER A 114 36.16 -34.19 26.88
CA SER A 114 36.13 -34.01 28.33
C SER A 114 35.02 -33.04 28.70
N VAL A 115 34.04 -33.50 29.47
CA VAL A 115 32.92 -32.68 29.95
C VAL A 115 32.74 -32.93 31.43
N ASN A 116 32.65 -31.87 32.22
CA ASN A 116 32.32 -31.95 33.63
C ASN A 116 31.29 -30.89 33.98
N MET A 117 30.01 -31.24 33.89
CA MET A 117 28.92 -30.33 34.26
C MET A 117 27.68 -31.07 34.74
N ARG A 118 26.81 -30.33 35.45
CA ARG A 118 25.43 -30.73 35.73
C ARG A 118 24.50 -29.71 35.08
N ALA A 119 23.75 -30.13 34.08
CA ALA A 119 22.85 -29.26 33.34
C ALA A 119 21.78 -30.11 32.63
N LYS A 120 20.83 -29.45 31.97
CA LYS A 120 19.91 -30.10 31.04
C LYS A 120 20.68 -30.79 29.91
N ARG A 121 20.21 -31.95 29.45
CA ARG A 121 20.82 -32.66 28.30
C ARG A 121 21.02 -31.75 27.09
N LYS A 122 20.06 -30.86 26.80
CA LYS A 122 20.18 -29.83 25.73
C LYS A 122 21.46 -29.00 25.85
N SER A 123 21.78 -28.49 27.04
CA SER A 123 22.96 -27.66 27.27
C SER A 123 24.25 -28.45 27.11
N ILE A 124 24.26 -29.72 27.57
CA ILE A 124 25.42 -30.60 27.43
C ILE A 124 25.65 -30.96 25.96
N LEU A 125 24.59 -31.30 25.21
CA LEU A 125 24.67 -31.54 23.76
C LEU A 125 25.18 -30.30 23.03
N ASN A 126 24.67 -29.11 23.34
CA ASN A 126 25.18 -27.87 22.75
C ASN A 126 26.68 -27.67 23.03
N LEU A 127 27.16 -27.99 24.24
CA LEU A 127 28.59 -27.94 24.53
C LEU A 127 29.37 -28.98 23.71
N ILE A 128 28.89 -30.24 23.65
CA ILE A 128 29.54 -31.30 22.87
C ILE A 128 29.64 -30.88 21.40
N SER A 129 28.54 -30.38 20.81
CA SER A 129 28.52 -29.85 19.45
C SER A 129 29.53 -28.72 19.26
N SER A 130 29.66 -27.82 20.23
CA SER A 130 30.65 -26.74 20.19
C SER A 130 32.10 -27.23 20.30
N LEU A 131 32.36 -28.33 21.03
CA LEU A 131 33.69 -28.89 21.23
C LEU A 131 34.13 -29.78 20.06
N THR A 132 33.20 -30.50 19.43
CA THR A 132 33.49 -31.43 18.33
C THR A 132 33.27 -30.84 16.96
N HIS A 133 32.58 -29.71 16.87
CA HIS A 133 32.06 -29.13 15.63
C HIS A 133 31.06 -30.03 14.88
N TYR A 134 30.55 -31.09 15.52
CA TYR A 134 29.51 -31.96 14.94
C TYR A 134 28.12 -31.45 15.26
N GLY A 135 27.22 -31.55 14.28
CA GLY A 135 25.78 -31.35 14.43
C GLY A 135 25.18 -32.49 15.24
N LEU A 136 24.47 -32.14 16.30
CA LEU A 136 23.75 -33.08 17.14
C LEU A 136 22.27 -32.79 16.96
N THR A 137 21.60 -33.59 16.14
CA THR A 137 20.20 -33.41 15.76
C THR A 137 19.32 -34.33 16.61
N PRO A 138 18.60 -33.79 17.61
CA PRO A 138 17.72 -34.60 18.46
C PRO A 138 16.40 -34.88 17.75
N GLY A 139 16.06 -36.16 17.61
CA GLY A 139 14.73 -36.66 17.31
C GLY A 139 13.96 -37.07 18.56
N GLN A 140 12.70 -37.50 18.38
CA GLN A 140 11.85 -37.92 19.50
C GLN A 140 12.46 -39.09 20.30
N ASN A 141 13.06 -40.05 19.59
CA ASN A 141 13.70 -41.27 20.11
C ASN A 141 15.08 -41.55 19.47
N SER A 142 15.68 -40.55 18.84
CA SER A 142 17.00 -40.71 18.21
C SER A 142 17.85 -39.46 18.40
N LEU A 143 19.17 -39.63 18.32
CA LEU A 143 20.14 -38.56 18.25
C LEU A 143 21.08 -38.86 17.09
N THR A 144 21.00 -38.05 16.03
CA THR A 144 21.90 -38.16 14.88
C THR A 144 23.08 -37.22 15.05
N VAL A 145 24.28 -37.76 14.91
CA VAL A 145 25.55 -37.02 14.95
C VAL A 145 26.07 -36.92 13.53
N GLY A 146 26.12 -35.71 12.99
CA GLY A 146 26.57 -35.43 11.62
C GLY A 146 27.66 -34.36 11.58
N TYR A 147 28.49 -34.37 10.54
CA TYR A 147 29.40 -33.25 10.29
C TYR A 147 28.63 -32.02 9.79
N TYR A 148 27.63 -32.25 8.93
CA TYR A 148 26.69 -31.25 8.45
C TYR A 148 25.34 -31.39 9.15
N GLN A 149 24.66 -30.25 9.33
CA GLN A 149 23.26 -30.19 9.72
C GLN A 149 22.45 -29.47 8.64
N THR A 150 21.20 -29.92 8.46
CA THR A 150 20.27 -29.37 7.47
C THR A 150 19.12 -28.69 8.19
N GLU A 151 18.85 -27.43 7.86
CA GLU A 151 17.68 -26.68 8.33
C GLU A 151 16.97 -26.02 7.16
N THR A 152 15.64 -26.08 7.17
CA THR A 152 14.80 -25.37 6.20
C THR A 152 14.16 -24.18 6.90
N PHE A 153 14.43 -22.98 6.38
CA PHE A 153 13.86 -21.73 6.87
C PHE A 153 12.74 -21.28 5.94
N THR A 154 11.54 -21.13 6.46
CA THR A 154 10.39 -20.54 5.74
C THR A 154 10.36 -19.04 5.96
N LEU A 155 10.32 -18.26 4.90
CA LEU A 155 10.22 -16.80 4.96
C LEU A 155 8.76 -16.37 5.08
N SER A 156 8.51 -15.28 5.81
CA SER A 156 7.16 -14.72 6.03
C SER A 156 6.72 -13.84 4.84
N LEU A 157 6.67 -14.42 3.64
CA LEU A 157 6.26 -13.75 2.41
C LEU A 157 5.47 -14.69 1.49
N PRO A 158 4.56 -14.19 0.65
CA PRO A 158 3.88 -14.99 -0.37
C PRO A 158 4.89 -15.66 -1.31
N SER A 159 4.65 -16.93 -1.63
CA SER A 159 5.47 -17.71 -2.57
C SER A 159 5.36 -17.18 -4.00
N GLY A 160 6.45 -17.26 -4.76
CA GLY A 160 6.50 -16.91 -6.18
C GLY A 160 7.35 -15.68 -6.47
N THR A 161 7.53 -15.38 -7.75
CA THR A 161 8.22 -14.18 -8.21
C THR A 161 7.24 -13.02 -8.32
N THR A 162 7.68 -11.82 -7.96
CA THR A 162 6.85 -10.64 -8.10
C THR A 162 7.26 -9.87 -9.35
N ALA A 163 6.35 -9.80 -10.32
CA ALA A 163 6.47 -8.92 -11.48
C ALA A 163 5.44 -7.80 -11.36
N ALA A 164 5.88 -6.56 -11.43
CA ALA A 164 4.97 -5.42 -11.36
C ALA A 164 5.53 -4.24 -12.15
N GLN A 165 4.75 -3.69 -13.07
CA GLN A 165 5.14 -2.53 -13.85
C GLN A 165 4.31 -1.31 -13.41
N GLN A 166 5.01 -0.24 -13.09
CA GLN A 166 4.43 1.06 -12.79
C GLN A 166 4.42 1.93 -14.04
N GLY A 167 3.31 2.58 -14.39
CA GLY A 167 3.23 3.55 -15.50
C GLY A 167 2.11 3.27 -16.50
N SER A 168 1.84 4.21 -17.42
CA SER A 168 0.84 4.02 -18.47
C SER A 168 1.31 2.98 -19.48
N GLN A 169 0.67 1.81 -19.49
CA GLN A 169 0.76 0.89 -20.61
C GLN A 169 0.05 1.58 -21.79
N SER A 170 0.79 1.91 -22.84
CA SER A 170 0.19 2.25 -24.14
C SER A 170 -0.68 1.07 -24.57
N GLU A 171 -1.90 1.35 -25.05
CA GLU A 171 -2.78 0.32 -25.59
C GLU A 171 -2.03 -0.51 -26.64
N GLU A 172 -1.93 -1.79 -26.37
CA GLU A 172 -1.25 -2.76 -27.21
C GLU A 172 -2.19 -3.06 -28.38
N SER A 173 -1.90 -2.48 -29.55
CA SER A 173 -2.43 -2.99 -30.81
C SER A 173 -1.82 -4.38 -31.03
N SER A 174 -2.63 -5.40 -30.81
CA SER A 174 -2.29 -6.80 -30.97
C SER A 174 -1.88 -7.10 -32.42
N GLU A 175 -0.57 -7.16 -32.68
CA GLU A 175 0.00 -7.72 -33.89
C GLU A 175 1.39 -8.32 -33.58
N ASP A 176 1.48 -9.63 -33.86
CA ASP A 176 2.66 -10.49 -34.03
C ASP A 176 3.12 -11.39 -32.87
N GLU A 177 3.04 -12.70 -33.13
CA GLU A 177 3.61 -13.80 -32.35
C GLU A 177 5.05 -14.04 -32.80
N GLY A 178 6.05 -13.67 -31.99
CA GLY A 178 7.45 -13.97 -32.30
C GLY A 178 8.44 -13.53 -31.22
N GLU A 179 8.85 -14.49 -30.40
CA GLU A 179 10.08 -14.57 -29.57
C GLU A 179 10.74 -13.31 -28.94
N THR A 180 10.81 -13.38 -27.61
CA THR A 180 11.89 -12.89 -26.72
C THR A 180 12.04 -11.37 -26.50
N SER A 181 11.42 -10.95 -25.39
CA SER A 181 11.78 -9.85 -24.48
C SER A 181 12.99 -8.99 -24.88
N SER A 182 12.71 -7.82 -25.45
CA SER A 182 13.47 -6.61 -25.14
C SER A 182 12.51 -5.44 -24.97
N THR A 183 12.58 -4.85 -23.77
CA THR A 183 11.90 -3.65 -23.27
C THR A 183 11.52 -2.64 -24.36
N LYS A 184 10.22 -2.47 -24.59
CA LYS A 184 9.67 -1.35 -25.36
C LYS A 184 9.58 -0.13 -24.45
N VAL A 185 10.42 0.86 -24.72
CA VAL A 185 10.35 2.21 -24.14
C VAL A 185 9.66 3.09 -25.17
N ASP A 186 8.47 3.58 -24.86
CA ASP A 186 7.97 4.80 -25.50
C ASP A 186 7.06 5.58 -24.54
N GLY A 187 7.43 6.85 -24.30
CA GLY A 187 6.72 7.76 -23.40
C GLY A 187 7.55 8.23 -22.19
N GLN A 188 7.56 9.54 -21.98
CA GLN A 188 8.21 10.26 -20.88
C GLN A 188 7.50 10.01 -19.53
N TYR A 189 7.41 8.75 -19.11
CA TYR A 189 6.75 8.33 -17.88
C TYR A 189 7.73 7.55 -16.99
N ILE A 190 7.66 7.75 -15.67
CA ILE A 190 8.48 7.00 -14.70
C ILE A 190 7.97 5.57 -14.66
N THR A 191 8.57 4.69 -15.46
CA THR A 191 8.33 3.25 -15.39
C THR A 191 9.25 2.63 -14.35
N THR A 192 8.68 2.19 -13.22
CA THR A 192 9.40 1.35 -12.27
C THR A 192 8.94 -0.09 -12.51
N GLY A 193 9.78 -0.88 -13.18
CA GLY A 193 9.56 -2.31 -13.34
C GLY A 193 10.17 -3.07 -12.17
N TYR A 194 9.37 -3.86 -11.48
CA TYR A 194 9.81 -5.01 -10.71
C TYR A 194 9.80 -6.17 -11.69
N ASN A 195 10.98 -6.53 -12.20
CA ASN A 195 11.14 -7.67 -13.10
C ASN A 195 11.63 -8.84 -12.28
N GLU A 196 10.74 -9.81 -12.04
CA GLU A 196 11.08 -11.11 -11.46
C GLU A 196 11.89 -11.00 -10.16
N VAL A 197 11.45 -10.14 -9.24
CA VAL A 197 12.12 -10.02 -7.94
C VAL A 197 11.88 -11.29 -7.13
N GLU A 198 12.96 -12.00 -6.85
CA GLU A 198 12.96 -13.24 -6.07
C GLU A 198 13.64 -13.01 -4.71
N ILE A 199 12.85 -12.53 -3.73
CA ILE A 199 13.34 -12.27 -2.36
C ILE A 199 13.94 -13.54 -1.74
N THR A 200 13.40 -14.71 -2.06
CA THR A 200 13.93 -16.01 -1.60
C THR A 200 15.36 -16.25 -2.08
N GLN A 201 15.68 -15.84 -3.31
CA GLN A 201 17.03 -15.95 -3.86
C GLN A 201 17.96 -14.94 -3.19
N GLU A 202 17.53 -13.70 -2.99
CA GLU A 202 18.33 -12.68 -2.29
C GLU A 202 18.72 -13.13 -0.87
N VAL A 203 17.78 -13.74 -0.13
CA VAL A 203 18.09 -14.30 1.20
C VAL A 203 19.03 -15.50 1.09
N ALA A 204 18.87 -16.35 0.06
CA ALA A 204 19.77 -17.49 -0.16
C ALA A 204 21.20 -17.05 -0.49
N ASP A 205 21.36 -15.98 -1.27
CA ASP A 205 22.66 -15.39 -1.61
C ASP A 205 23.32 -14.80 -0.35
N ALA A 206 22.55 -14.07 0.47
CA ALA A 206 23.03 -13.54 1.75
C ALA A 206 23.46 -14.64 2.72
N VAL A 207 22.74 -15.77 2.75
CA VAL A 207 23.14 -16.94 3.53
C VAL A 207 24.40 -17.59 2.93
N SER A 208 24.48 -17.74 1.61
CA SER A 208 25.63 -18.33 0.92
C SER A 208 26.92 -17.55 1.20
N ALA A 209 26.84 -16.21 1.23
CA ALA A 209 27.97 -15.36 1.60
C ALA A 209 28.55 -15.65 3.00
N VAL A 210 27.73 -16.15 3.92
CA VAL A 210 28.15 -16.53 5.29
C VAL A 210 28.71 -17.96 5.33
N LEU A 211 28.48 -18.76 4.28
CA LEU A 211 28.98 -20.14 4.19
C LEU A 211 30.29 -20.26 3.42
N VAL A 212 30.81 -19.17 2.84
CA VAL A 212 32.08 -19.15 2.11
C VAL A 212 33.21 -19.71 2.98
N ASP A 213 34.05 -20.54 2.37
CA ASP A 213 35.24 -21.08 2.98
C ASP A 213 36.43 -20.15 2.73
N GLU A 214 36.81 -19.39 3.76
CA GLU A 214 37.94 -18.44 3.66
C GLU A 214 39.30 -19.13 3.43
N GLU A 215 39.38 -20.44 3.68
CA GLU A 215 40.59 -21.25 3.54
C GLU A 215 40.68 -21.98 2.19
N ALA A 216 39.63 -21.93 1.36
CA ALA A 216 39.61 -22.62 0.08
C ALA A 216 40.44 -21.90 -0.99
N GLU A 217 41.04 -22.69 -1.89
CA GLU A 217 41.84 -22.18 -3.03
C GLU A 217 40.97 -21.55 -4.12
N ALA A 218 39.67 -21.85 -4.14
CA ALA A 218 38.70 -21.25 -5.06
C ALA A 218 37.92 -20.16 -4.34
N ASP A 219 37.92 -18.95 -4.91
CA ASP A 219 36.95 -17.91 -4.54
C ASP A 219 35.54 -18.51 -4.68
N ASP A 220 34.73 -18.39 -3.63
CA ASP A 220 33.33 -18.85 -3.52
C ASP A 220 33.06 -20.34 -3.22
N GLU A 221 34.06 -21.15 -2.81
CA GLU A 221 33.75 -22.49 -2.29
C GLU A 221 32.95 -22.39 -0.99
N LEU A 222 31.79 -23.05 -0.93
CA LEU A 222 30.91 -23.02 0.25
C LEU A 222 31.14 -24.25 1.13
N VAL A 223 31.22 -24.05 2.45
CA VAL A 223 31.15 -25.15 3.41
C VAL A 223 29.70 -25.59 3.59
N GLY A 224 29.21 -26.38 2.64
CA GLY A 224 27.84 -26.87 2.62
C GLY A 224 27.08 -26.54 1.34
N SER A 225 25.78 -26.35 1.45
CA SER A 225 24.93 -25.95 0.32
C SER A 225 23.70 -25.16 0.77
N VAL A 226 23.23 -24.28 -0.11
CA VAL A 226 21.96 -23.55 0.02
C VAL A 226 21.09 -23.89 -1.18
N GLN A 227 19.83 -24.24 -0.94
CA GLN A 227 18.85 -24.52 -1.99
C GLN A 227 17.58 -23.72 -1.74
N VAL A 228 17.12 -23.01 -2.76
CA VAL A 228 15.85 -22.28 -2.71
C VAL A 228 14.70 -23.23 -3.05
N VAL A 229 13.59 -23.09 -2.33
CA VAL A 229 12.33 -23.76 -2.60
C VAL A 229 11.26 -22.67 -2.82
N PRO A 230 11.17 -22.09 -4.03
CA PRO A 230 10.35 -20.89 -4.27
C PRO A 230 8.87 -21.10 -3.96
N GLY A 231 8.34 -22.29 -4.27
CA GLY A 231 6.95 -22.66 -4.01
C GLY A 231 6.55 -22.70 -2.53
N LEU A 232 7.52 -22.77 -1.61
CA LEU A 232 7.29 -22.71 -0.17
C LEU A 232 7.76 -21.40 0.47
N ALA A 233 8.24 -20.44 -0.34
CA ALA A 233 8.97 -19.28 0.14
C ALA A 233 10.08 -19.66 1.16
N ALA A 234 10.79 -20.76 0.88
CA ALA A 234 11.71 -21.37 1.85
C ALA A 234 13.11 -21.54 1.26
N ILE A 235 14.10 -21.58 2.15
CA ILE A 235 15.48 -21.90 1.83
C ILE A 235 15.94 -23.06 2.69
N THR A 236 16.57 -24.06 2.08
CA THR A 236 17.15 -25.20 2.77
C THR A 236 18.65 -25.03 2.78
N VAL A 237 19.23 -24.99 3.97
CA VAL A 237 20.66 -24.81 4.20
C VAL A 237 21.20 -26.10 4.79
N ARG A 238 22.31 -26.60 4.25
CA ARG A 238 23.09 -27.70 4.81
C ARG A 238 24.49 -27.21 5.08
N THR A 239 24.93 -27.13 6.34
CA THR A 239 26.29 -26.66 6.68
C THR A 239 26.71 -27.15 8.07
N THR A 240 27.92 -26.81 8.51
CA THR A 240 28.43 -27.11 9.86
C THR A 240 27.66 -26.35 10.94
N PRO A 241 27.62 -26.81 12.20
CA PRO A 241 26.83 -26.18 13.26
C PRO A 241 27.18 -24.71 13.53
N SER A 242 28.47 -24.37 13.48
CA SER A 242 28.96 -23.01 13.69
C SER A 242 28.45 -22.06 12.60
N ARG A 243 28.54 -22.46 11.33
CA ARG A 243 28.05 -21.68 10.19
C ARG A 243 26.53 -21.63 10.12
N MET A 244 25.82 -22.70 10.47
CA MET A 244 24.37 -22.70 10.55
C MET A 244 23.86 -21.69 11.59
N ALA A 245 24.55 -21.53 12.72
CA ALA A 245 24.20 -20.51 13.70
C ALA A 245 24.31 -19.08 13.13
N GLN A 246 25.23 -18.84 12.21
CA GLN A 246 25.35 -17.56 11.51
C GLN A 246 24.26 -17.41 10.44
N ALA A 247 24.01 -18.45 9.64
CA ALA A 247 22.90 -18.49 8.67
C ALA A 247 21.56 -18.18 9.34
N ARG A 248 21.29 -18.76 10.52
CA ARG A 248 20.07 -18.49 11.29
C ARG A 248 19.90 -17.01 11.65
N ARG A 249 20.98 -16.32 12.07
CA ARG A 249 20.93 -14.88 12.41
C ARG A 249 20.62 -14.02 11.18
N VAL A 250 21.21 -14.36 10.03
CA VAL A 250 20.92 -13.68 8.76
C VAL A 250 19.43 -13.85 8.45
N VAL A 251 18.94 -15.09 8.42
CA VAL A 251 17.55 -15.37 8.08
C VAL A 251 16.56 -14.73 9.06
N GLU A 252 16.85 -14.74 10.36
CA GLU A 252 16.03 -14.09 11.39
C GLU A 252 15.92 -12.57 11.13
N THR A 253 17.04 -11.92 10.80
CA THR A 253 17.06 -10.48 10.45
C THR A 253 16.19 -10.18 9.23
N TYR A 254 16.29 -10.99 8.17
CA TYR A 254 15.46 -10.84 6.98
C TYR A 254 13.97 -11.08 7.29
N GLN A 255 13.64 -12.11 8.06
CA GLN A 255 12.26 -12.39 8.44
C GLN A 255 11.63 -11.25 9.24
N GLU A 256 12.36 -10.67 10.20
CA GLU A 256 11.89 -9.54 10.99
C GLU A 256 11.57 -8.31 10.12
N GLU A 257 12.38 -8.03 9.11
CA GLU A 257 12.16 -6.90 8.20
C GLU A 257 11.06 -7.16 7.17
N LEU A 258 10.99 -8.38 6.61
CA LEU A 258 10.01 -8.76 5.59
C LEU A 258 8.59 -8.95 6.17
N ALA A 259 8.48 -9.31 7.45
CA ALA A 259 7.19 -9.48 8.12
C ALA A 259 6.49 -8.16 8.47
N LYS A 260 7.18 -7.02 8.38
CA LYS A 260 6.61 -5.71 8.75
C LYS A 260 5.49 -5.32 7.79
N GLN A 261 4.43 -4.72 8.34
CA GLN A 261 3.26 -4.29 7.59
C GLN A 261 2.94 -2.82 7.87
N VAL A 262 2.35 -2.15 6.88
CA VAL A 262 1.83 -0.79 7.01
C VAL A 262 0.44 -0.73 6.41
N PHE A 263 -0.45 0.02 7.06
CA PHE A 263 -1.73 0.38 6.49
C PHE A 263 -1.64 1.77 5.85
N LEU A 264 -1.94 1.88 4.57
CA LEU A 264 -1.98 3.12 3.82
C LEU A 264 -3.43 3.60 3.72
N ASP A 265 -3.71 4.77 4.26
CA ASP A 265 -5.00 5.48 4.14
C ASP A 265 -4.86 6.53 3.02
N ILE A 266 -5.55 6.30 1.90
CA ILE A 266 -5.56 7.18 0.74
C ILE A 266 -6.92 7.84 0.62
N ARG A 267 -6.94 9.15 0.44
CA ARG A 267 -8.17 9.94 0.27
C ARG A 267 -8.07 10.84 -0.94
N VAL A 268 -9.12 10.83 -1.75
CA VAL A 268 -9.28 11.76 -2.87
C VAL A 268 -10.28 12.83 -2.44
N LEU A 269 -9.84 14.08 -2.47
CA LEU A 269 -10.64 15.24 -2.09
C LEU A 269 -10.91 16.07 -3.34
N GLU A 270 -12.13 16.55 -3.53
CA GLU A 270 -12.47 17.57 -4.52
C GLU A 270 -12.83 18.87 -3.81
N PHE A 271 -12.03 19.90 -4.05
CA PHE A 271 -12.25 21.24 -3.52
C PHE A 271 -12.85 22.15 -4.58
N ARG A 272 -13.89 22.91 -4.20
CA ARG A 272 -14.51 23.96 -5.02
C ARG A 272 -14.53 25.26 -4.24
N SER A 273 -13.84 26.28 -4.74
CA SER A 273 -13.72 27.57 -4.05
C SER A 273 -15.05 28.32 -3.99
N ASN A 274 -15.32 28.94 -2.83
CA ASN A 274 -16.44 29.88 -2.66
C ASN A 274 -16.01 31.36 -2.75
N LEU A 275 -14.70 31.65 -2.77
CA LEU A 275 -14.10 32.99 -2.68
C LEU A 275 -14.03 33.75 -4.02
N GLY A 276 -14.66 33.22 -5.06
CA GLY A 276 -14.66 33.78 -6.41
C GLY A 276 -14.35 32.71 -7.45
N LYS A 277 -14.97 32.84 -8.62
CA LYS A 277 -15.02 31.83 -9.69
C LYS A 277 -13.65 31.37 -10.26
N ASP A 278 -12.55 32.05 -9.88
CA ASP A 278 -11.23 31.90 -10.49
C ASP A 278 -10.12 31.42 -9.53
N GLN A 279 -10.39 31.26 -8.23
CA GLN A 279 -9.35 30.97 -7.23
C GLN A 279 -9.28 29.48 -6.88
N GLY A 280 -8.06 28.93 -6.86
CA GLY A 280 -7.78 27.57 -6.34
C GLY A 280 -7.61 27.59 -4.81
N ILE A 281 -7.00 26.55 -4.26
CA ILE A 281 -6.69 26.50 -2.82
C ILE A 281 -5.69 27.60 -2.44
N ASP A 282 -6.02 28.43 -1.46
CA ASP A 282 -5.06 29.34 -0.82
C ASP A 282 -4.32 28.61 0.32
N TRP A 283 -3.12 28.15 0.01
CA TRP A 283 -2.30 27.38 0.94
C TRP A 283 -1.80 28.18 2.15
N ASN A 284 -1.66 29.50 2.04
CA ASN A 284 -1.30 30.35 3.17
C ASN A 284 -2.48 30.45 4.14
N LEU A 285 -3.70 30.61 3.60
CA LEU A 285 -4.91 30.62 4.42
C LEU A 285 -5.13 29.28 5.11
N VAL A 286 -4.90 28.15 4.43
CA VAL A 286 -4.98 26.82 5.06
C VAL A 286 -3.97 26.70 6.22
N LYS A 287 -2.75 27.24 6.06
CA LYS A 287 -1.75 27.28 7.13
C LYS A 287 -2.22 28.14 8.30
N ASP A 288 -2.78 29.32 8.03
CA ASP A 288 -3.16 30.28 9.06
C ASP A 288 -4.44 29.83 9.82
N VAL A 289 -5.43 29.30 9.11
CA VAL A 289 -6.65 28.69 9.70
C VAL A 289 -6.30 27.42 10.46
N GLY A 290 -5.33 26.66 9.95
CA GLY A 290 -4.82 25.46 10.57
C GLY A 290 -3.94 25.71 11.79
N ASP A 291 -3.55 26.95 12.08
CA ASP A 291 -2.61 27.26 13.16
C ASP A 291 -3.10 26.72 14.52
N GLY A 292 -2.21 26.02 15.22
CA GLY A 292 -2.52 25.29 16.46
C GLY A 292 -3.25 23.95 16.32
N THR A 293 -3.72 23.57 15.12
CA THR A 293 -4.36 22.26 14.85
C THR A 293 -3.65 21.43 13.78
N LEU A 294 -2.95 22.09 12.85
CA LEU A 294 -2.15 21.52 11.78
C LEU A 294 -0.72 22.03 11.88
N ASN A 295 0.23 21.11 11.73
CA ASN A 295 1.63 21.43 11.60
C ASN A 295 2.12 21.00 10.22
N PHE A 296 2.51 21.96 9.38
CA PHE A 296 3.14 21.70 8.09
C PHE A 296 4.60 21.35 8.30
N ILE A 297 5.05 20.27 7.66
CA ILE A 297 6.34 19.66 7.94
C ILE A 297 7.04 19.23 6.66
N ILE A 298 8.37 19.14 6.71
CA ILE A 298 9.13 18.52 5.63
C ILE A 298 8.92 17.00 5.72
N PRO A 299 8.47 16.32 4.62
CA PRO A 299 8.24 14.88 4.61
C PRO A 299 9.40 14.08 5.22
N GLY A 300 9.08 13.15 6.13
CA GLY A 300 10.07 12.26 6.75
C GLY A 300 10.88 12.89 7.89
N THR A 301 10.62 14.16 8.22
CA THR A 301 11.23 14.89 9.35
C THR A 301 10.18 15.28 10.39
N SER A 302 10.62 15.93 11.47
CA SER A 302 9.76 16.64 12.43
C SER A 302 9.90 18.16 12.34
N ALA A 303 10.64 18.67 11.33
CA ALA A 303 10.88 20.09 11.16
C ALA A 303 9.67 20.76 10.52
N THR A 304 9.25 21.90 11.08
CA THR A 304 8.16 22.70 10.54
C THR A 304 8.59 23.40 9.26
N SER A 305 7.71 23.47 8.26
CA SER A 305 7.95 24.18 7.01
C SER A 305 7.15 25.48 6.98
N ASP A 306 7.85 26.62 6.89
CA ASP A 306 7.23 27.92 6.67
C ASP A 306 6.86 28.16 5.19
N LEU A 307 7.40 27.33 4.28
CA LEU A 307 7.14 27.39 2.85
C LEU A 307 5.99 26.44 2.47
N VAL A 308 4.86 27.01 2.06
CA VAL A 308 3.70 26.28 1.51
C VAL A 308 3.39 26.84 0.11
N SER A 309 4.30 26.63 -0.85
CA SER A 309 4.19 27.25 -2.19
C SER A 309 3.67 26.33 -3.30
N SER A 310 3.43 25.04 -3.03
CA SER A 310 2.95 24.07 -4.03
C SER A 310 2.08 23.00 -3.41
N SER A 311 1.03 22.54 -4.09
CA SER A 311 0.09 21.52 -3.62
C SER A 311 0.72 20.13 -3.47
N SER A 312 1.60 19.71 -4.39
CA SER A 312 2.23 18.38 -4.36
C SER A 312 3.47 18.34 -3.48
N GLY A 313 3.63 17.28 -2.68
CA GLY A 313 4.78 17.06 -1.80
C GLY A 313 4.68 17.72 -0.43
N LEU A 314 3.59 18.44 -0.13
CA LEU A 314 3.32 18.98 1.20
C LEU A 314 2.96 17.86 2.17
N ALA A 315 3.68 17.79 3.29
CA ALA A 315 3.31 16.94 4.41
C ALA A 315 2.81 17.78 5.59
N PHE A 316 1.84 17.23 6.31
CA PHE A 316 1.28 17.83 7.50
C PHE A 316 0.91 16.77 8.52
N GLN A 317 0.82 17.19 9.78
CA GLN A 317 0.43 16.33 10.89
C GLN A 317 -0.52 17.11 11.81
N GLY A 318 -1.50 16.40 12.37
CA GLY A 318 -2.40 17.00 13.36
C GLY A 318 -1.70 17.26 14.69
N MET A 319 -2.08 18.34 15.36
CA MET A 319 -1.60 18.73 16.68
C MET A 319 -2.58 18.32 17.78
N GLY A 320 -2.06 17.77 18.88
CA GLY A 320 -2.86 17.41 20.05
C GLY A 320 -3.83 16.25 19.79
N LYS A 321 -5.14 16.51 19.89
CA LYS A 321 -6.21 15.50 19.70
C LYS A 321 -6.74 15.45 18.27
N TRP A 322 -6.27 16.34 17.39
CA TRP A 322 -6.78 16.45 16.03
C TRP A 322 -6.05 15.48 15.10
N ASP A 323 -6.83 14.75 14.30
CA ASP A 323 -6.32 13.99 13.16
C ASP A 323 -5.90 14.97 12.05
N GLY A 324 -4.69 14.80 11.50
CA GLY A 324 -4.11 15.73 10.53
C GLY A 324 -4.97 15.89 9.28
N THR A 325 -5.42 14.77 8.70
CA THR A 325 -6.30 14.78 7.51
C THR A 325 -7.62 15.50 7.79
N THR A 326 -8.24 15.22 8.94
CA THR A 326 -9.52 15.85 9.31
C THR A 326 -9.38 17.35 9.55
N ALA A 327 -8.32 17.80 10.24
CA ALA A 327 -8.07 19.22 10.45
C ALA A 327 -7.77 19.94 9.13
N PHE A 328 -7.06 19.28 8.21
CA PHE A 328 -6.78 19.81 6.86
C PHE A 328 -8.06 20.00 6.03
N ILE A 329 -8.96 19.01 6.03
CA ILE A 329 -10.27 19.13 5.36
C ILE A 329 -11.06 20.31 5.94
N LYS A 330 -11.12 20.45 7.26
CA LYS A 330 -11.83 21.57 7.91
C LYS A 330 -11.25 22.95 7.56
N ALA A 331 -9.94 23.04 7.38
CA ALA A 331 -9.29 24.28 6.95
C ALA A 331 -9.67 24.60 5.49
N LEU A 332 -9.70 23.61 4.60
CA LEU A 332 -10.19 23.78 3.23
C LEU A 332 -11.67 24.19 3.18
N GLU A 333 -12.51 23.62 4.06
CA GLU A 333 -13.93 23.96 4.15
C GLU A 333 -14.20 25.44 4.54
N GLN A 334 -13.22 26.15 5.12
CA GLN A 334 -13.38 27.60 5.40
C GLN A 334 -13.38 28.45 4.13
N GLN A 335 -12.76 27.98 3.04
CA GLN A 335 -12.59 28.71 1.78
C GLN A 335 -13.38 28.11 0.61
N GLY A 336 -14.19 27.07 0.86
CA GLY A 336 -14.95 26.41 -0.20
C GLY A 336 -15.65 25.14 0.26
N THR A 337 -16.23 24.44 -0.70
CA THR A 337 -16.86 23.13 -0.46
C THR A 337 -15.84 22.04 -0.74
N VAL A 338 -15.68 21.10 0.19
CA VAL A 338 -14.86 19.90 0.02
C VAL A 338 -15.79 18.70 -0.09
N SER A 339 -15.68 17.97 -1.20
CA SER A 339 -16.24 16.62 -1.33
C SER A 339 -15.14 15.60 -1.14
N THR A 340 -15.44 14.49 -0.49
CA THR A 340 -14.48 13.39 -0.29
C THR A 340 -14.99 12.13 -0.96
N ASP A 341 -14.20 11.55 -1.86
CA ASP A 341 -14.49 10.21 -2.36
C ASP A 341 -14.29 9.17 -1.24
N THR A 342 -14.82 7.96 -1.45
CA THR A 342 -14.70 6.84 -0.51
C THR A 342 -13.23 6.59 -0.13
N PRO A 343 -12.88 6.54 1.17
CA PRO A 343 -11.52 6.27 1.61
C PRO A 343 -11.01 4.92 1.07
N ILE A 344 -9.78 4.92 0.54
CA ILE A 344 -9.12 3.70 0.07
C ILE A 344 -8.11 3.27 1.11
N GLY A 345 -8.39 2.15 1.78
CA GLY A 345 -7.48 1.52 2.74
C GLY A 345 -6.74 0.35 2.11
N LEU A 346 -5.40 0.36 2.18
CA LEU A 346 -4.56 -0.73 1.71
C LEU A 346 -3.62 -1.21 2.82
N LEU A 347 -3.64 -2.51 3.12
CA LEU A 347 -2.63 -3.15 3.94
C LEU A 347 -1.51 -3.67 3.03
N THR A 348 -0.28 -3.18 3.21
CA THR A 348 0.90 -3.65 2.46
C THR A 348 1.91 -4.30 3.39
N ILE A 349 2.62 -5.28 2.85
CA ILE A 349 3.79 -5.88 3.50
C ILE A 349 5.07 -5.20 2.98
N SER A 350 6.09 -5.17 3.83
CA SER A 350 7.37 -4.51 3.53
C SER A 350 8.02 -5.13 2.30
N SER A 351 8.64 -4.27 1.49
CA SER A 351 9.34 -4.58 0.25
C SER A 351 8.51 -5.28 -0.83
N GLN A 352 7.17 -5.28 -0.74
CA GLN A 352 6.31 -5.81 -1.80
C GLN A 352 5.46 -4.72 -2.49
N PRO A 353 5.42 -4.72 -3.83
CA PRO A 353 4.52 -3.85 -4.56
C PRO A 353 3.06 -4.29 -4.37
N ALA A 354 2.17 -3.31 -4.24
CA ALA A 354 0.74 -3.51 -4.19
C ALA A 354 0.04 -2.53 -5.13
N ARG A 355 -0.99 -2.99 -5.83
CA ARG A 355 -1.79 -2.16 -6.76
C ARG A 355 -3.11 -1.77 -6.10
N ILE A 356 -3.48 -0.52 -6.31
CA ILE A 356 -4.74 0.10 -5.93
C ILE A 356 -5.42 0.54 -7.21
N SER A 357 -6.60 0.00 -7.50
CA SER A 357 -7.41 0.46 -8.62
C SER A 357 -8.85 0.64 -8.16
N GLN A 358 -9.33 1.87 -8.21
CA GLN A 358 -10.72 2.22 -8.04
C GLN A 358 -11.15 2.99 -9.28
N THR A 359 -11.71 2.26 -10.24
CA THR A 359 -12.04 2.81 -11.55
C THR A 359 -13.46 2.45 -11.97
N VAL A 360 -14.08 3.33 -12.75
CA VAL A 360 -15.34 3.14 -13.46
C VAL A 360 -15.04 3.04 -14.94
N LYS A 361 -15.48 1.95 -15.57
CA LYS A 361 -15.37 1.77 -17.02
C LYS A 361 -16.70 2.14 -17.66
N THR A 362 -16.70 3.19 -18.47
CA THR A 362 -17.88 3.64 -19.20
C THR A 362 -17.76 3.17 -20.65
N PRO A 363 -18.64 2.27 -21.12
CA PRO A 363 -18.66 1.87 -22.52
C PRO A 363 -19.18 3.02 -23.40
N TYR A 364 -18.59 3.19 -24.57
CA TYR A 364 -19.06 4.11 -25.62
C TYR A 364 -18.91 3.44 -26.99
N LEU A 365 -19.56 4.00 -28.02
CA LEU A 365 -19.37 3.55 -29.40
C LEU A 365 -18.17 4.28 -29.97
N SER A 366 -17.10 3.55 -30.29
CA SER A 366 -15.87 4.13 -30.86
C SER A 366 -16.00 4.37 -32.35
N ASP A 367 -16.68 3.46 -33.06
CA ASP A 367 -16.80 3.47 -34.51
C ASP A 367 -18.18 3.02 -34.97
N ILE A 368 -18.60 3.59 -36.10
CA ILE A 368 -19.77 3.18 -36.86
C ILE A 368 -19.34 3.03 -38.31
N SER A 369 -19.59 1.84 -38.87
CA SER A 369 -19.34 1.54 -40.28
C SER A 369 -20.66 1.20 -40.95
N THR A 370 -21.00 1.96 -41.99
CA THR A 370 -22.22 1.77 -42.78
C THR A 370 -21.83 1.28 -44.17
N GLU A 371 -22.25 0.07 -44.52
CA GLU A 371 -22.08 -0.50 -45.84
C GLU A 371 -23.43 -0.47 -46.58
N VAL A 372 -23.47 0.26 -47.69
CA VAL A 372 -24.66 0.39 -48.54
C VAL A 372 -24.47 -0.48 -49.78
N THR A 373 -25.27 -1.53 -49.92
CA THR A 373 -25.41 -2.31 -51.16
C THR A 373 -26.74 -1.91 -51.85
N ASP A 374 -26.84 -2.08 -53.17
CA ASP A 374 -27.97 -1.65 -54.03
C ASP A 374 -29.39 -1.97 -53.51
N THR A 375 -29.55 -2.91 -52.58
CA THR A 375 -30.84 -3.32 -51.99
C THR A 375 -30.87 -3.36 -50.45
N THR A 376 -29.77 -3.11 -49.75
CA THR A 376 -29.72 -3.20 -48.26
C THR A 376 -28.63 -2.31 -47.68
N THR A 377 -28.97 -1.57 -46.61
CA THR A 377 -28.01 -0.84 -45.77
C THR A 377 -27.71 -1.68 -44.53
N SER A 378 -26.42 -1.94 -44.26
CA SER A 378 -25.95 -2.63 -43.07
C SER A 378 -25.10 -1.69 -42.23
N THR A 379 -25.45 -1.50 -40.96
CA THR A 379 -24.68 -0.68 -40.00
C THR A 379 -24.04 -1.59 -38.96
N SER A 380 -22.72 -1.50 -38.79
CA SER A 380 -21.98 -2.15 -37.72
C SER A 380 -21.38 -1.11 -36.78
N THR A 381 -21.22 -1.47 -35.49
CA THR A 381 -20.65 -0.58 -34.49
C THR A 381 -19.64 -1.30 -33.61
N THR A 382 -18.56 -0.59 -33.25
CA THR A 382 -17.52 -1.05 -32.34
C THR A 382 -17.67 -0.36 -31.00
N ARG A 383 -17.55 -1.12 -29.90
CA ARG A 383 -17.60 -0.58 -28.53
C ARG A 383 -16.20 -0.33 -28.00
N GLY A 384 -15.93 0.91 -27.59
CA GLY A 384 -14.78 1.30 -26.79
C GLY A 384 -15.14 1.40 -25.30
N ASN A 385 -14.13 1.55 -24.44
CA ASN A 385 -14.33 1.83 -23.02
C ASN A 385 -13.42 2.98 -22.60
N VAL A 386 -13.98 3.92 -21.84
CA VAL A 386 -13.20 4.96 -21.16
C VAL A 386 -13.13 4.64 -19.67
N VAL A 387 -11.96 4.79 -19.06
CA VAL A 387 -11.71 4.45 -17.65
C VAL A 387 -11.50 5.73 -16.85
N GLU A 388 -12.36 5.96 -15.87
CA GLU A 388 -12.26 7.05 -14.89
C GLU A 388 -11.90 6.49 -13.52
N GLY A 389 -11.14 7.22 -12.71
CA GLY A 389 -10.76 6.86 -11.35
C GLY A 389 -9.25 6.84 -11.11
N ILE A 390 -8.84 6.23 -10.01
CA ILE A 390 -7.44 6.13 -9.59
C ILE A 390 -6.90 4.71 -9.85
N ASP A 391 -5.73 4.64 -10.48
CA ASP A 391 -4.95 3.40 -10.63
C ASP A 391 -3.50 3.68 -10.25
N MET A 392 -3.02 3.05 -9.19
CA MET A 392 -1.73 3.34 -8.59
C MET A 392 -1.07 2.06 -8.10
N MET A 393 0.24 2.01 -8.20
CA MET A 393 1.06 1.03 -7.50
C MET A 393 1.84 1.71 -6.37
N VAL A 394 2.03 0.99 -5.28
CA VAL A 394 2.81 1.41 -4.12
C VAL A 394 3.77 0.31 -3.73
N ASN A 395 5.01 0.69 -3.43
CA ASN A 395 5.99 -0.15 -2.75
C ASN A 395 6.43 0.56 -1.47
N THR A 396 6.54 -0.22 -0.39
CA THR A 396 6.84 0.31 0.94
C THR A 396 8.02 -0.42 1.54
N ASN A 397 8.98 0.30 2.14
CA ASN A 397 9.95 -0.29 3.05
C ASN A 397 9.66 0.20 4.47
N VAL A 398 9.17 -0.70 5.30
CA VAL A 398 8.58 -0.40 6.61
C VAL A 398 9.66 -0.45 7.69
N LYS A 399 9.82 0.64 8.45
CA LYS A 399 10.71 0.75 9.61
C LYS A 399 9.90 1.08 10.85
N ASP A 400 10.51 0.98 12.02
CA ASP A 400 9.77 1.05 13.29
C ASP A 400 9.14 2.44 13.55
N ASP A 401 9.77 3.50 13.02
CA ASP A 401 9.35 4.90 13.21
C ASP A 401 8.79 5.57 11.94
N PHE A 402 9.04 4.97 10.77
CA PHE A 402 8.72 5.57 9.47
C PHE A 402 8.62 4.53 8.37
N VAL A 403 8.11 4.95 7.21
CA VAL A 403 7.99 4.12 6.02
C VAL A 403 8.60 4.87 4.84
N TRP A 404 9.49 4.22 4.09
CA TRP A 404 9.84 4.69 2.75
C TRP A 404 8.73 4.26 1.80
N ILE A 405 8.20 5.21 1.05
CA ILE A 405 7.08 4.97 0.13
C ILE A 405 7.52 5.39 -1.26
N ARG A 406 7.35 4.50 -2.22
CA ARG A 406 7.41 4.78 -3.66
C ARG A 406 6.04 4.48 -4.25
N THR A 407 5.36 5.50 -4.74
CA THR A 407 4.11 5.39 -5.48
C THR A 407 4.20 6.06 -6.83
N ALA A 408 3.42 5.54 -7.75
CA ALA A 408 3.17 6.11 -9.05
C ALA A 408 1.94 5.44 -9.65
N GLY A 409 1.22 6.22 -10.43
CA GLY A 409 -0.11 5.88 -10.91
C GLY A 409 -0.69 7.01 -11.74
N LYS A 410 -1.98 6.88 -12.04
CA LYS A 410 -2.75 7.87 -12.79
C LYS A 410 -4.09 8.08 -12.12
N LEU A 411 -4.49 9.34 -12.04
CA LEU A 411 -5.87 9.73 -11.76
C LEU A 411 -6.48 10.19 -13.08
N THR A 412 -7.53 9.52 -13.54
CA THR A 412 -8.32 9.93 -14.70
C THR A 412 -9.67 10.42 -14.25
N LYS A 413 -10.16 11.54 -14.79
CA LYS A 413 -11.53 12.04 -14.62
C LYS A 413 -12.15 12.33 -15.98
N ILE A 414 -13.46 12.13 -16.12
CA ILE A 414 -14.18 12.52 -17.33
C ILE A 414 -14.35 14.04 -17.32
N ALA A 415 -13.79 14.72 -18.32
CA ALA A 415 -13.82 16.18 -18.43
C ALA A 415 -15.05 16.66 -19.20
N GLY A 416 -15.62 15.82 -20.07
CA GLY A 416 -16.77 16.16 -20.87
C GLY A 416 -17.35 14.92 -21.56
N ASP A 417 -18.67 14.95 -21.72
CA ASP A 417 -19.47 13.88 -22.32
C ASP A 417 -20.50 14.55 -23.23
N SER A 418 -20.28 14.47 -24.54
CA SER A 418 -21.16 15.08 -25.55
C SER A 418 -21.64 14.03 -26.53
N THR A 419 -22.78 14.30 -27.16
CA THR A 419 -23.31 13.45 -28.23
C THR A 419 -23.43 14.24 -29.52
N GLU A 420 -23.02 13.66 -30.63
CA GLU A 420 -23.26 14.21 -31.97
C GLU A 420 -23.99 13.19 -32.84
N VAL A 421 -24.84 13.67 -33.74
CA VAL A 421 -25.61 12.82 -34.66
C VAL A 421 -24.91 12.84 -36.02
N ILE A 422 -24.51 11.67 -36.51
CA ILE A 422 -23.94 11.48 -37.85
C ILE A 422 -24.76 10.38 -38.55
N ASP A 423 -25.38 10.69 -39.69
CA ASP A 423 -26.17 9.76 -40.52
C ASP A 423 -27.15 8.88 -39.71
N ASP A 424 -28.05 9.52 -38.95
CA ASP A 424 -29.05 8.89 -38.04
C ASP A 424 -28.49 8.11 -36.85
N ALA A 425 -27.17 8.04 -36.68
CA ALA A 425 -26.53 7.45 -35.52
C ALA A 425 -26.08 8.51 -34.50
N THR A 426 -26.41 8.30 -33.22
CA THR A 426 -25.94 9.15 -32.13
C THR A 426 -24.61 8.62 -31.59
N LEU A 427 -23.53 9.35 -31.85
CA LEU A 427 -22.20 9.08 -31.30
C LEU A 427 -22.03 9.80 -29.97
N ARG A 428 -21.30 9.18 -29.04
CA ARG A 428 -20.95 9.74 -27.75
C ARG A 428 -19.44 9.99 -27.70
N PHE A 429 -19.05 11.26 -27.53
CA PHE A 429 -17.68 11.71 -27.38
C PHE A 429 -17.38 11.94 -25.91
N ILE A 430 -16.44 11.16 -25.38
CA ILE A 430 -16.01 11.30 -23.99
C ILE A 430 -14.58 11.82 -23.98
N SER A 431 -14.39 13.00 -23.38
CA SER A 431 -13.07 13.57 -23.13
C SER A 431 -12.63 13.25 -21.71
N THR A 432 -11.37 12.86 -21.53
CA THR A 432 -10.79 12.61 -20.21
C THR A 432 -9.68 13.58 -19.91
N ARG A 433 -9.49 13.82 -18.63
CA ARG A 433 -8.33 14.52 -18.08
C ARG A 433 -7.62 13.56 -17.15
N SER A 434 -6.32 13.43 -17.34
CA SER A 434 -5.48 12.56 -16.52
C SER A 434 -4.42 13.36 -15.79
N ALA A 435 -4.00 12.87 -14.62
CA ALA A 435 -2.81 13.33 -13.94
C ALA A 435 -1.96 12.13 -13.53
N ASP A 436 -0.71 12.16 -13.97
CA ASP A 436 0.28 11.19 -13.57
C ASP A 436 0.84 11.54 -12.19
N LEU A 437 0.91 10.51 -11.36
CA LEU A 437 1.32 10.60 -9.98
C LEU A 437 2.67 9.91 -9.88
N SER A 438 3.63 10.56 -9.24
CA SER A 438 4.88 9.93 -8.82
C SER A 438 5.35 10.56 -7.53
N PHE A 439 5.52 9.74 -6.51
CA PHE A 439 5.95 10.17 -5.19
C PHE A 439 6.93 9.15 -4.62
N THR A 440 8.13 9.61 -4.28
CA THR A 440 9.13 8.80 -3.57
C THR A 440 9.66 9.60 -2.41
N ASN A 441 9.26 9.25 -1.19
CA ASN A 441 9.78 9.90 0.01
C ASN A 441 9.61 9.03 1.25
N LYS A 442 10.23 9.48 2.34
CA LYS A 442 10.04 8.96 3.68
C LYS A 442 8.84 9.64 4.33
N LEU A 443 8.00 8.87 5.03
CA LEU A 443 6.90 9.39 5.84
C LEU A 443 6.92 8.76 7.23
N ARG A 444 6.76 9.56 8.29
CA ARG A 444 6.52 9.00 9.63
C ARG A 444 5.06 8.58 9.76
N TYR A 445 4.79 7.64 10.66
CA TYR A 445 3.42 7.20 10.93
C TYR A 445 2.54 8.36 11.40
N GLY A 446 1.36 8.48 10.79
CA GLY A 446 0.38 9.54 11.06
C GLY A 446 0.68 10.89 10.39
N GLN A 447 1.78 11.02 9.63
CA GLN A 447 1.98 12.17 8.75
C GLN A 447 1.20 11.96 7.45
N THR A 448 0.44 12.97 7.04
CA THR A 448 -0.30 12.95 5.78
C THR A 448 0.48 13.75 4.75
N VAL A 449 0.58 13.26 3.52
CA VAL A 449 1.21 13.98 2.41
C VAL A 449 0.25 14.10 1.23
N VAL A 450 0.28 15.23 0.53
CA VAL A 450 -0.41 15.41 -0.75
C VAL A 450 0.48 14.82 -1.84
N ILE A 451 0.12 13.65 -2.37
CA ILE A 451 0.90 12.93 -3.40
C ILE A 451 0.56 13.35 -4.83
N GLY A 452 -0.52 14.11 -5.01
CA GLY A 452 -0.85 14.73 -6.28
C GLY A 452 -2.04 15.68 -6.18
N SER A 453 -2.13 16.57 -7.15
CA SER A 453 -3.24 17.53 -7.28
C SER A 453 -3.57 17.77 -8.75
N VAL A 454 -4.86 17.91 -9.07
CA VAL A 454 -5.36 18.25 -10.41
C VAL A 454 -6.28 19.44 -10.31
N LYS A 455 -5.89 20.57 -10.88
CA LYS A 455 -6.75 21.75 -11.00
C LYS A 455 -7.50 21.74 -12.33
N GLN A 456 -8.80 21.90 -12.32
CA GLN A 456 -9.68 22.04 -13.47
C GLN A 456 -10.33 23.43 -13.44
N GLN A 457 -10.37 24.10 -14.59
CA GLN A 457 -11.11 25.34 -14.78
C GLN A 457 -12.08 25.15 -15.92
N THR A 458 -13.37 25.27 -15.63
CA THR A 458 -14.46 25.18 -16.61
C THR A 458 -15.00 26.59 -16.83
N GLN A 459 -15.09 27.01 -18.10
CA GLN A 459 -15.75 28.25 -18.49
C GLN A 459 -17.03 27.90 -19.26
N THR A 460 -18.16 28.42 -18.79
CA THR A 460 -19.46 28.28 -19.44
C THR A 460 -19.93 29.66 -19.86
N ALA A 461 -20.24 29.83 -21.13
CA ALA A 461 -20.85 31.06 -21.65
C ALA A 461 -22.18 30.68 -22.30
N ASN A 462 -23.27 30.87 -21.54
CA ASN A 462 -24.62 30.60 -22.04
C ASN A 462 -25.27 31.89 -22.50
N LYS A 463 -25.71 31.89 -23.75
CA LYS A 463 -26.47 32.97 -24.36
C LYS A 463 -27.88 32.46 -24.64
N SER A 464 -28.85 32.96 -23.88
CA SER A 464 -30.26 32.73 -24.15
C SER A 464 -30.78 33.89 -24.99
N SER A 465 -31.43 33.66 -26.13
CA SER A 465 -32.11 34.70 -26.90
C SER A 465 -33.62 34.50 -26.84
N SER A 466 -34.39 35.54 -26.51
CA SER A 466 -35.85 35.49 -26.58
C SER A 466 -36.31 35.93 -27.98
N PHE A 467 -37.18 35.13 -28.62
CA PHE A 467 -37.77 35.42 -29.94
C PHE A 467 -36.78 35.70 -31.09
N GLY A 468 -35.57 35.12 -31.05
CA GLY A 468 -34.56 35.30 -32.10
C GLY A 468 -33.92 36.70 -32.14
N TRP A 469 -34.15 37.53 -31.12
CA TRP A 469 -33.53 38.85 -31.00
C TRP A 469 -32.45 38.85 -29.92
N ASP A 470 -31.21 39.11 -30.34
CA ASP A 470 -30.00 38.93 -29.55
C ASP A 470 -29.86 39.91 -28.36
N GLY A 471 -30.59 41.03 -28.41
CA GLY A 471 -30.59 42.08 -27.39
C GLY A 471 -31.60 41.91 -26.25
N LEU A 472 -32.51 40.92 -26.33
CA LEU A 472 -33.52 40.61 -25.29
C LEU A 472 -33.22 39.30 -24.54
N GLY A 473 -31.97 38.86 -24.63
CA GLY A 473 -31.47 37.62 -24.08
C GLY A 473 -30.74 37.76 -22.75
N SER A 474 -30.76 36.71 -21.93
CA SER A 474 -29.88 36.63 -20.75
C SER A 474 -28.52 36.09 -21.17
N GLN A 475 -27.46 36.81 -20.79
CA GLN A 475 -26.08 36.39 -20.95
C GLN A 475 -25.57 35.96 -19.57
N VAL A 476 -25.39 34.66 -19.37
CA VAL A 476 -24.84 34.11 -18.12
C VAL A 476 -23.51 33.47 -18.43
N SER A 477 -22.44 34.10 -17.95
CA SER A 477 -21.11 33.49 -17.90
C SER A 477 -20.84 32.92 -16.50
N GLY A 478 -20.43 31.66 -16.47
CA GLY A 478 -19.97 30.95 -15.30
C GLY A 478 -18.53 30.52 -15.51
N GLN A 479 -17.71 30.66 -14.49
CA GLN A 479 -16.41 30.01 -14.43
C GLN A 479 -16.38 29.22 -13.13
N GLU A 480 -15.87 28.00 -13.18
CA GLU A 480 -15.79 27.11 -12.02
C GLU A 480 -14.38 26.52 -11.97
N THR A 481 -13.76 26.58 -10.80
CA THR A 481 -12.46 25.95 -10.56
C THR A 481 -12.64 24.80 -9.57
N VAL A 482 -12.31 23.59 -9.98
CA VAL A 482 -12.33 22.36 -9.16
C VAL A 482 -10.90 21.88 -8.98
N GLU A 483 -10.48 21.60 -7.76
CA GLU A 483 -9.14 21.07 -7.47
C GLU A 483 -9.25 19.71 -6.77
N THR A 484 -8.78 18.65 -7.44
CA THR A 484 -8.74 17.30 -6.86
C THR A 484 -7.39 17.06 -6.18
N LEU A 485 -7.37 16.73 -4.91
CA LEU A 485 -6.18 16.38 -4.14
C LEU A 485 -6.16 14.90 -3.80
N ILE A 486 -4.97 14.29 -3.78
CA ILE A 486 -4.77 12.92 -3.32
C ILE A 486 -3.88 12.95 -2.08
N LEU A 487 -4.44 12.53 -0.95
CA LEU A 487 -3.75 12.44 0.33
C LEU A 487 -3.35 11.00 0.61
N LEU A 488 -2.16 10.80 1.18
CA LEU A 488 -1.68 9.50 1.65
C LEU A 488 -1.19 9.63 3.10
N THR A 489 -1.66 8.72 3.96
CA THR A 489 -1.25 8.64 5.37
C THR A 489 -0.85 7.21 5.74
N PRO A 490 0.43 6.93 6.09
CA PRO A 490 0.82 5.63 6.60
C PRO A 490 0.44 5.50 8.08
N ARG A 491 -0.18 4.37 8.43
CA ARG A 491 -0.58 4.00 9.78
C ARG A 491 0.07 2.69 10.18
N ARG A 492 0.49 2.61 11.44
CA ARG A 492 1.09 1.40 12.00
C ARG A 492 0.01 0.35 12.22
N VAL A 493 0.27 -0.87 11.77
CA VAL A 493 -0.53 -2.06 12.08
C VAL A 493 -0.08 -2.53 13.47
N LYS A 494 -1.02 -2.68 14.41
CA LYS A 494 -0.72 -3.10 15.78
C LYS A 494 -0.84 -4.61 15.94
#